data_AF-A0A2V5PKD9-F1
#
_entry.id   AF-A0A2V5PKD9-F1
#
_cell.length_a   1.000
_cell.length_b   1.000
_cell.length_c   1.000
_cell.angle_alpha   90.00
_cell.angle_beta   90.00
_cell.angle_gamma   90.00
#
_symmetry.space_group_name_H-M   'P 1'
#
loop_
_entity.id
_entity.type
_entity.pdbx_description
1 polymer ?
#
loop_
_entity_poly.entity_id
_entity_poly.type
_entity_poly.pdbx_seq_one_letter_code
_entity_poly.pdbx_strand_id
1 'polypeptide(L)'
;MSSLQFLAETQVFGILIHPWKIVGLAGSLVFGLRFVIQWLASERAKKSVIPFGFWECSALGSLLMLSYFAIYQRDSVGVLSTAMPLPIYLRNLYFRYTHREPQHPGNAPRPPE
;
A
#
# COMPACT_ATOMS: atom_id res chain seq x y z
N MET A 1 -10.47 -14.99 -35.08
CA MET A 1 -10.87 -13.95 -34.10
C MET A 1 -10.24 -14.37 -32.78
N SER A 2 -9.20 -13.65 -32.35
CA SER A 2 -8.19 -14.14 -31.41
C SER A 2 -8.72 -14.19 -29.97
N SER A 3 -8.53 -15.31 -29.29
CA SER A 3 -8.81 -15.54 -27.86
C SER A 3 -8.19 -14.51 -26.92
N LEU A 4 -7.22 -13.72 -27.40
CA LEU A 4 -6.60 -12.62 -26.67
C LEU A 4 -7.52 -11.40 -26.48
N GLN A 5 -8.53 -11.18 -27.34
CA GLN A 5 -9.52 -10.12 -27.13
C GLN A 5 -10.55 -10.48 -26.05
N PHE A 6 -10.84 -11.77 -25.85
CA PHE A 6 -11.83 -12.22 -24.86
C PHE A 6 -11.37 -11.96 -23.41
N LEU A 7 -10.06 -12.04 -23.14
CA LEU A 7 -9.48 -11.67 -21.84
C LEU A 7 -9.27 -10.15 -21.68
N ALA A 8 -9.45 -9.36 -22.75
CA ALA A 8 -9.27 -7.92 -22.70
C ALA A 8 -10.51 -7.16 -22.21
N GLU A 9 -11.69 -7.78 -22.29
CA GLU A 9 -12.99 -7.13 -22.03
C GLU A 9 -13.86 -7.97 -21.08
N THR A 10 -13.27 -8.55 -20.03
CA THR A 10 -14.07 -9.23 -19.02
C THR A 10 -14.77 -8.18 -18.15
N GLN A 11 -16.05 -7.93 -18.41
CA GLN A 11 -16.88 -7.01 -17.64
C GLN A 11 -17.46 -7.73 -16.42
N VAL A 12 -16.94 -7.44 -15.24
CA VAL A 12 -17.45 -7.99 -13.97
C VAL A 12 -18.14 -6.86 -13.22
N PHE A 13 -19.44 -6.97 -12.95
CA PHE A 13 -20.25 -5.92 -12.31
C PHE A 13 -20.13 -4.52 -12.97
N GLY A 14 -20.02 -4.47 -14.30
CA GLY A 14 -19.83 -3.20 -15.03
C GLY A 14 -18.39 -2.67 -15.05
N ILE A 15 -17.44 -3.38 -14.42
CA ILE A 15 -16.03 -3.01 -14.39
C ILE A 15 -15.30 -3.84 -15.44
N LEU A 16 -14.75 -3.18 -16.46
CA LEU A 16 -13.82 -3.82 -17.40
C LEU A 16 -12.57 -4.25 -16.66
N ILE A 17 -12.28 -5.55 -16.61
CA ILE A 17 -11.09 -6.13 -16.00
C ILE A 17 -10.13 -6.53 -17.12
N HIS A 18 -8.93 -5.94 -17.07
CA HIS A 18 -7.80 -6.28 -17.93
C HIS A 18 -6.54 -6.35 -17.04
N PRO A 19 -5.43 -6.96 -17.51
CA PRO A 19 -4.27 -7.26 -16.66
C PRO A 19 -3.71 -6.07 -15.87
N TRP A 20 -3.63 -4.88 -16.50
CA TRP A 20 -3.20 -3.66 -15.81
C TRP A 20 -4.14 -3.21 -14.69
N LYS A 21 -5.45 -3.36 -14.87
CA LYS A 21 -6.41 -3.06 -13.81
C LYS A 21 -6.27 -4.00 -12.62
N ILE A 22 -5.90 -5.26 -12.84
CA ILE A 22 -5.58 -6.19 -11.75
C ILE A 22 -4.39 -5.68 -10.95
N VAL A 23 -3.36 -5.11 -11.60
CA VAL A 23 -2.23 -4.47 -10.91
C VAL A 23 -2.70 -3.28 -10.06
N GLY A 24 -3.52 -2.40 -10.62
CA GLY A 24 -4.07 -1.25 -9.89
C GLY A 24 -4.96 -1.66 -8.71
N LEU A 25 -5.82 -2.67 -8.90
CA LEU A 25 -6.69 -3.23 -7.85
C LEU A 25 -5.88 -3.93 -6.77
N ALA A 26 -4.87 -4.73 -7.14
CA ALA A 26 -3.97 -5.36 -6.19
C ALA A 26 -3.19 -4.32 -5.37
N GLY A 27 -2.67 -3.27 -6.02
CA GLY A 27 -2.04 -2.15 -5.33
C GLY A 27 -2.98 -1.46 -4.35
N SER A 28 -4.22 -1.19 -4.76
CA SER A 28 -5.26 -0.60 -3.90
C SER A 28 -5.61 -1.51 -2.71
N LEU A 29 -5.71 -2.82 -2.92
CA LEU A 29 -5.98 -3.80 -1.88
C LEU A 29 -4.84 -3.87 -0.86
N VAL A 30 -3.59 -3.94 -1.32
CA VAL A 30 -2.42 -3.94 -0.44
C VAL A 30 -2.33 -2.63 0.34
N PHE A 31 -2.62 -1.50 -0.31
CA PHE A 31 -2.62 -0.19 0.33
C PHE A 31 -3.76 -0.04 1.35
N GLY A 32 -4.92 -0.68 1.14
CA GLY A 32 -6.01 -0.72 2.11
C GLY A 32 -5.76 -1.69 3.27
N LEU A 33 -5.15 -2.85 2.98
CA LEU A 33 -4.85 -3.90 3.95
C LEU A 33 -3.97 -3.38 5.09
N ARG A 34 -3.10 -2.39 4.84
CA ARG A 34 -2.28 -1.75 5.88
C ARG A 34 -3.11 -1.21 7.05
N PHE A 35 -4.30 -0.68 6.79
CA PHE A 35 -5.18 -0.15 7.83
C PHE A 35 -5.87 -1.27 8.60
N VAL A 36 -6.23 -2.36 7.93
CA VAL A 36 -6.78 -3.56 8.60
C VAL A 36 -5.74 -4.17 9.54
N ILE A 37 -4.48 -4.31 9.09
CA ILE A 37 -3.39 -4.82 9.92
C ILE A 37 -3.13 -3.87 11.11
N GLN A 38 -3.11 -2.56 10.85
CA GLN A 38 -2.90 -1.54 11.89
C GLN A 38 -4.02 -1.54 12.92
N TRP A 39 -5.27 -1.64 12.48
CA TRP A 39 -6.43 -1.72 13.35
C TRP A 39 -6.36 -2.97 14.23
N LEU A 40 -6.16 -4.15 13.63
CA LEU A 40 -6.07 -5.41 14.38
C LEU A 40 -4.92 -5.40 15.39
N ALA A 41 -3.76 -4.84 15.02
CA ALA A 41 -2.64 -4.70 15.94
C ALA A 41 -2.94 -3.72 17.09
N SER A 42 -3.64 -2.63 16.80
CA SER A 42 -4.00 -1.62 17.80
C SER A 42 -5.05 -2.12 18.78
N GLU A 43 -6.05 -2.88 18.32
CA GLU A 43 -7.04 -3.53 19.19
C GLU A 43 -6.37 -4.52 20.15
N ARG A 44 -5.46 -5.36 19.63
CA ARG A 44 -4.70 -6.31 20.44
C ARG A 44 -3.80 -5.62 21.47
N ALA A 45 -3.22 -4.47 21.11
CA ALA A 45 -2.34 -3.70 21.98
C ALA A 45 -3.08 -2.71 22.89
N LYS A 46 -4.39 -2.48 22.68
CA LYS A 46 -5.21 -1.42 23.29
C LYS A 46 -4.56 -0.03 23.20
N LYS A 47 -3.78 0.21 22.14
CA LYS A 47 -2.98 1.41 21.92
C LYS A 47 -2.91 1.67 20.42
N SER A 48 -2.80 2.92 20.01
CA SER A 48 -2.52 3.27 18.61
C SER A 48 -1.09 2.90 18.28
N VAL A 49 -0.89 1.71 17.71
CA VAL A 49 0.43 1.18 17.34
C VAL A 49 0.53 1.06 15.83
N ILE A 50 1.75 1.25 15.32
CA ILE A 50 2.07 1.01 13.91
C ILE A 50 2.71 -0.37 13.80
N PRO A 51 2.05 -1.36 13.18
CA PRO A 51 2.52 -2.74 13.17
C PRO A 51 3.73 -2.96 12.25
N PHE A 52 4.40 -4.09 12.51
CA PHE A 52 5.34 -4.71 11.57
C PHE A 52 4.54 -5.13 10.32
N GLY A 53 4.85 -4.55 9.16
CA GLY A 53 4.06 -4.71 7.93
C GLY A 53 3.43 -3.43 7.39
N PHE A 54 3.24 -2.38 8.20
CA PHE A 54 2.58 -1.15 7.75
C PHE A 54 3.36 -0.43 6.64
N TRP A 55 4.66 -0.23 6.85
CA TRP A 55 5.53 0.47 5.90
C TRP A 55 5.79 -0.36 4.65
N GLU A 56 5.92 -1.67 4.82
CA GLU A 56 6.10 -2.65 3.76
C GLU A 56 4.88 -2.68 2.82
N CYS A 57 3.66 -2.78 3.37
CA CYS A 57 2.43 -2.73 2.59
C CYS A 57 2.26 -1.37 1.90
N SER A 58 2.64 -0.27 2.57
CA SER A 58 2.54 1.07 1.99
C SER A 58 3.49 1.24 0.80
N ALA A 59 4.75 0.80 0.91
CA ALA A 59 5.71 0.85 -0.17
C ALA A 59 5.28 -0.05 -1.34
N LEU A 60 4.89 -1.30 -1.07
CA LEU A 60 4.46 -2.24 -2.10
C LEU A 60 3.18 -1.78 -2.81
N GLY A 61 2.18 -1.35 -2.05
CA GLY A 61 0.93 -0.82 -2.59
C GLY A 61 1.16 0.42 -3.46
N SER A 62 2.02 1.35 -3.01
CA SER A 62 2.41 2.52 -3.79
C SER A 62 3.15 2.15 -5.07
N LEU A 63 4.05 1.16 -5.08
CA LEU A 63 4.75 0.73 -6.30
C LEU A 63 3.79 0.12 -7.34
N LEU A 64 2.82 -0.68 -6.90
CA LEU A 64 1.80 -1.26 -7.76
C LEU A 64 0.86 -0.19 -8.32
N MET A 65 0.38 0.73 -7.47
CA MET A 65 -0.46 1.84 -7.90
C MET A 65 0.28 2.81 -8.83
N LEU A 66 1.56 3.08 -8.57
CA LEU A 66 2.38 3.93 -9.43
C LEU A 66 2.58 3.29 -10.80
N SER A 67 2.79 1.97 -10.84
CA SER A 67 2.88 1.21 -12.10
C SER A 67 1.58 1.30 -12.89
N TYR A 68 0.43 1.17 -12.22
CA TYR A 68 -0.88 1.35 -12.84
C TYR A 68 -1.09 2.78 -13.37
N PHE A 69 -0.86 3.81 -12.55
CA PHE A 69 -1.11 5.20 -12.94
C PHE A 69 -0.11 5.75 -13.94
N ALA A 70 1.17 5.39 -13.84
CA ALA A 70 2.21 5.90 -14.72
C ALA A 70 2.23 5.19 -16.09
N ILE A 71 2.06 3.87 -16.11
CA ILE A 71 2.22 3.07 -17.34
C ILE A 71 0.89 2.96 -18.09
N TYR A 72 -0.19 2.63 -17.39
CA TYR A 72 -1.49 2.34 -18.01
C TYR A 72 -2.39 3.58 -18.07
N GLN A 73 -2.74 4.16 -16.92
CA GLN A 73 -3.72 5.26 -16.88
C GLN A 73 -3.14 6.58 -17.43
N ARG A 74 -1.81 6.76 -17.31
CA ARG A 74 -1.07 8.00 -17.63
C ARG A 74 -1.68 9.24 -16.97
N ASP A 75 -2.14 9.08 -15.74
CA ASP A 75 -2.78 10.13 -14.97
C ASP A 75 -1.77 10.80 -14.04
N SER A 76 -1.52 12.09 -14.28
CA SER A 76 -0.51 12.85 -13.53
C SER A 76 -0.88 13.03 -12.05
N VAL A 77 -2.18 13.15 -11.74
CA VAL A 77 -2.66 13.31 -10.37
C VAL A 77 -2.44 12.01 -9.59
N GLY A 78 -2.85 10.87 -10.15
CA GLY A 78 -2.66 9.55 -9.56
C GLY A 78 -1.19 9.21 -9.37
N VAL A 79 -0.34 9.54 -10.34
CA VAL A 79 1.12 9.40 -10.23
C VAL A 79 1.65 10.25 -9.09
N LEU A 80 1.34 11.55 -9.06
CA LEU A 80 1.87 12.45 -8.04
C LEU A 80 1.37 12.09 -6.64
N SER A 81 0.08 11.80 -6.48
CA SER A 81 -0.52 11.38 -5.20
C SER A 81 0.09 10.07 -4.68
N THR A 82 0.44 9.14 -5.56
CA THR A 82 1.03 7.85 -5.17
C THR A 82 2.55 7.96 -4.92
N ALA A 83 3.25 8.77 -5.72
CA ALA A 83 4.70 8.94 -5.65
C ALA A 83 5.13 9.80 -4.45
N MET A 84 4.38 10.85 -4.12
CA MET A 84 4.69 11.77 -3.01
C MET A 84 4.97 11.09 -1.66
N PRO A 85 4.15 10.13 -1.19
CA PRO A 85 4.40 9.47 0.09
C PRO A 85 5.43 8.32 0.01
N LEU A 86 5.78 7.83 -1.19
CA LEU A 86 6.69 6.69 -1.35
C LEU A 86 8.07 6.91 -0.72
N PRO A 87 8.76 8.06 -0.88
CA PRO A 87 10.02 8.33 -0.19
C PRO A 87 9.93 8.22 1.34
N ILE A 88 8.80 8.61 1.93
CA ILE A 88 8.59 8.54 3.39
C ILE A 88 8.54 7.07 3.83
N TYR A 89 7.81 6.23 3.08
CA TYR A 89 7.72 4.80 3.35
C TYR A 89 9.09 4.12 3.21
N LEU A 90 9.82 4.42 2.14
CA LEU A 90 11.17 3.89 1.91
C LEU A 90 12.16 4.33 2.99
N ARG A 91 12.12 5.60 3.42
CA ARG A 91 12.96 6.11 4.51
C ARG A 91 12.67 5.39 5.83
N ASN A 92 11.39 5.20 6.17
CA ASN A 92 11.01 4.51 7.39
C ASN A 92 11.38 3.01 7.34
N LEU A 93 11.30 2.40 6.16
CA LEU A 93 11.74 1.03 5.94
C LEU A 93 13.27 0.90 6.04
N TYR A 94 14.01 1.87 5.49
CA TYR A 94 15.46 1.96 5.63
C TYR A 94 15.88 2.06 7.10
N PHE A 95 15.27 2.96 7.89
CA PHE A 95 15.60 3.04 9.31
C PHE A 95 15.30 1.74 10.05
N ARG A 96 14.22 1.04 9.69
CA ARG A 96 13.86 -0.25 10.29
C ARG A 96 14.87 -1.36 9.99
N TYR A 97 15.42 -1.44 8.77
CA TYR A 97 16.38 -2.50 8.42
C TYR A 97 17.83 -2.15 8.80
N THR A 98 18.16 -0.85 8.84
CA THR A 98 19.50 -0.38 9.19
C THR A 98 19.70 -0.25 10.70
N HIS A 99 18.67 0.17 11.44
CA HIS A 99 18.70 0.24 12.91
C HIS A 99 17.78 -0.86 13.45
N ARG A 100 18.33 -1.80 14.23
CA ARG A 100 17.59 -2.96 14.76
C ARG A 100 16.46 -2.60 15.74
N GLU A 101 16.26 -1.33 16.07
CA GLU A 101 15.14 -0.88 16.89
C GLU A 101 14.47 0.38 16.32
N PRO A 102 13.25 0.27 15.78
CA PRO A 102 12.37 1.41 15.66
C PRO A 102 11.70 1.63 17.02
N GLN A 103 12.29 2.46 17.88
CA GLN A 103 11.55 3.07 18.99
C GLN A 103 10.59 4.11 18.39
N HIS A 104 9.47 3.65 17.83
CA HIS A 104 8.39 4.57 17.50
C HIS A 104 7.86 5.11 18.84
N PRO A 105 7.85 6.42 19.11
CA PRO A 105 7.46 6.95 20.42
C PRO A 105 6.02 6.58 20.84
N GLY A 106 5.15 6.22 19.88
CA GLY A 106 3.82 5.67 20.15
C GLY A 106 3.81 4.25 20.76
N ASN A 107 4.92 3.51 20.69
CA ASN A 107 5.09 2.22 21.34
C ASN A 107 5.81 2.33 22.71
N ALA A 108 6.30 3.52 23.09
CA ALA A 108 6.92 3.71 24.38
C ALA A 108 5.88 3.57 25.51
N PRO A 109 6.20 2.86 26.61
CA PRO A 109 5.38 2.92 27.82
C PRO A 109 5.24 4.38 28.25
N ARG A 110 4.02 4.79 28.67
CA ARG A 110 3.85 6.13 29.26
C ARG A 110 4.81 6.26 30.44
N PRO A 111 5.53 7.40 30.59
CA PRO A 111 6.29 7.65 31.80
C PRO A 111 5.39 7.45 33.02
N PRO A 112 5.85 6.81 34.10
CA PRO A 112 5.10 6.82 35.34
C PRO A 112 4.86 8.29 35.74
N GLU A 113 3.58 8.63 35.92
CA GLU A 113 3.18 9.91 36.53
C GLU A 113 3.67 9.98 37.98
#